data_AF-A0AAJ2YMH7-F1
#
_entry.id   AF-A0AAJ2YMH7-F1
#
_cell.length_a   1.000
_cell.length_b   1.000
_cell.length_c   1.000
_cell.angle_alpha   90.00
_cell.angle_beta   90.00
_cell.angle_gamma   90.00
#
_symmetry.space_group_name_H-M   'P 1'
#
loop_
_entity.id
_entity.type
_entity.pdbx_description
1 polymer ?
#
loop_
_entity_poly.entity_id
_entity_poly.type
_entity_poly.pdbx_seq_one_letter_code
_entity_poly.pdbx_strand_id
1 'polypeptide(L)'
;MWTPATVSSPSAPIRPSRYPGRTRSGARRPWPRAEWRRRQPKKRSVTGVGGVEIRDDRGAGRLEAVEGGEVVGRIEYFVLEEPAPALVPVHTVVEPAHEGKGIAGALARELYGLAAREGVAVAPLCPYVVRWASRHPEEAPPADPELLRAAQRWLVEHPERF
;
A
#
# COMPACT_ATOMS: atom_id res chain seq x y z
N MET A 1 -35.75 -47.94 16.63
CA MET A 1 -34.79 -47.83 15.50
C MET A 1 -34.62 -46.34 15.22
N TRP A 2 -33.50 -45.75 15.65
CA TRP A 2 -33.28 -44.30 15.67
C TRP A 2 -32.15 -43.98 14.69
N THR A 3 -32.42 -43.12 13.71
CA THR A 3 -31.44 -42.66 12.71
C THR A 3 -30.97 -41.25 13.08
N PRO A 4 -29.68 -40.90 12.92
CA PRO A 4 -29.23 -39.54 13.14
C PRO A 4 -29.48 -38.68 11.89
N ALA A 5 -30.04 -37.48 12.10
CA ALA A 5 -30.17 -36.45 11.09
C ALA A 5 -28.80 -35.76 10.89
N THR A 6 -28.26 -35.84 9.67
CA THR A 6 -27.07 -35.09 9.25
C THR A 6 -27.46 -33.64 8.99
N VAL A 7 -26.91 -32.69 9.76
CA VAL A 7 -27.02 -31.26 9.44
C VAL A 7 -26.07 -30.96 8.26
N SER A 8 -26.63 -30.70 7.09
CA SER A 8 -25.90 -30.14 5.96
C SER A 8 -25.75 -28.63 6.18
N SER A 9 -24.54 -28.16 6.42
CA SER A 9 -24.22 -26.74 6.32
C SER A 9 -24.18 -26.34 4.84
N PRO A 10 -24.85 -25.27 4.40
CA PRO A 10 -24.59 -24.69 3.09
C PRO A 10 -23.28 -23.91 3.14
N SER A 11 -22.23 -24.43 2.49
CA SER A 11 -21.04 -23.66 2.17
C SER A 11 -21.41 -22.46 1.30
N ALA A 12 -21.30 -21.26 1.86
CA ALA A 12 -21.39 -20.03 1.09
C ALA A 12 -20.27 -20.00 0.02
N PRO A 13 -20.55 -19.56 -1.22
CA PRO A 13 -19.52 -19.45 -2.23
C PRO A 13 -18.51 -18.35 -1.84
N ILE A 14 -17.24 -18.74 -1.81
CA ILE A 14 -16.10 -17.83 -1.71
C ILE A 14 -16.20 -16.85 -2.89
N ARG A 15 -16.50 -15.57 -2.60
CA ARG A 15 -16.47 -14.51 -3.61
C ARG A 15 -15.04 -14.39 -4.15
N PRO A 16 -14.82 -14.41 -5.47
CA PRO A 16 -13.48 -14.27 -6.01
C PRO A 16 -12.90 -12.89 -5.64
N SER A 17 -11.69 -12.92 -5.11
CA SER A 17 -10.85 -11.74 -4.89
C SER A 17 -10.83 -10.88 -6.16
N ARG A 18 -11.12 -9.58 -6.00
CA ARG A 18 -11.20 -8.60 -7.09
C ARG A 18 -9.83 -8.24 -7.69
N TYR A 19 -8.81 -9.02 -7.36
CA TYR A 19 -7.51 -9.01 -8.01
C TYR A 19 -7.47 -10.11 -9.06
N PRO A 20 -7.20 -9.81 -10.34
CA PRO A 20 -7.10 -10.83 -11.38
C PRO A 20 -5.87 -11.72 -11.15
N GLY A 21 -6.07 -12.85 -10.46
CA GLY A 21 -5.11 -13.93 -10.34
C GLY A 21 -5.08 -14.79 -11.61
N ARG A 22 -4.06 -14.55 -12.45
CA ARG A 22 -3.26 -15.53 -13.22
C ARG A 22 -3.99 -16.64 -14.02
N THR A 23 -3.83 -16.65 -15.34
CA THR A 23 -4.13 -17.84 -16.17
C THR A 23 -2.94 -18.77 -16.31
N ARG A 24 -3.24 -20.08 -16.27
CA ARG A 24 -2.38 -21.19 -16.68
C ARG A 24 -2.12 -21.00 -18.20
N SER A 25 -0.88 -20.75 -18.61
CA SER A 25 -0.40 -20.53 -20.01
C SER A 25 -0.49 -19.13 -20.67
N GLY A 26 -0.90 -18.06 -19.97
CA GLY A 26 -0.98 -16.71 -20.56
C GLY A 26 -0.06 -15.68 -19.89
N ALA A 27 1.22 -15.67 -20.22
CA ALA A 27 2.17 -14.70 -19.69
C ALA A 27 1.78 -13.27 -20.11
N ARG A 28 1.21 -12.48 -19.19
CA ARG A 28 1.40 -11.03 -19.21
C ARG A 28 2.91 -10.84 -19.14
N ARG A 29 3.51 -10.24 -20.16
CA ARG A 29 4.94 -9.94 -20.16
C ARG A 29 5.28 -9.28 -18.81
N PRO A 30 6.18 -9.84 -18.00
CA PRO A 30 6.63 -9.15 -16.80
C PRO A 30 7.21 -7.81 -17.26
N TRP A 31 6.76 -6.72 -16.65
CA TRP A 31 7.45 -5.44 -16.79
C TRP A 31 8.92 -5.68 -16.40
N PRO A 32 9.93 -5.11 -17.07
CA PRO A 32 11.32 -5.30 -16.66
C PRO A 32 11.44 -4.95 -15.17
N ARG A 33 11.82 -5.94 -14.34
CA ARG A 33 11.81 -5.88 -12.86
C ARG A 33 12.42 -4.59 -12.28
N ALA A 34 13.43 -4.04 -12.96
CA ALA A 34 14.15 -2.86 -12.52
C ALA A 34 13.61 -1.51 -13.05
N GLU A 35 12.72 -1.50 -14.05
CA GLU A 35 12.28 -0.25 -14.71
C GLU A 35 11.18 0.50 -13.97
N TRP A 36 10.31 -0.19 -13.24
CA TRP A 36 9.22 0.47 -12.51
C TRP A 36 9.74 1.29 -11.32
N ARG A 37 10.87 0.87 -10.71
CA ARG A 37 11.64 1.63 -9.72
C ARG A 37 12.19 2.94 -10.29
N ARG A 38 12.60 2.93 -11.57
CA ARG A 38 13.18 4.08 -12.27
C ARG A 38 12.15 5.00 -12.93
N ARG A 39 10.94 4.50 -13.22
CA ARG A 39 9.80 5.33 -13.63
C ARG A 39 9.30 6.09 -12.41
N GLN A 40 10.02 7.14 -12.07
CA GLN A 40 9.44 8.24 -11.32
C GLN A 40 8.31 8.81 -12.17
N PRO A 41 7.05 8.80 -11.72
CA PRO A 41 6.08 9.71 -12.31
C PRO A 41 6.67 11.12 -12.17
N LYS A 42 6.85 11.84 -13.29
CA LYS A 42 7.38 13.22 -13.30
C LYS A 42 6.68 14.02 -12.20
N LYS A 43 7.36 14.35 -11.09
CA LYS A 43 6.87 15.08 -9.90
C LYS A 43 5.35 15.35 -9.95
N ARG A 44 4.54 14.33 -9.66
CA ARG A 44 3.08 14.48 -9.74
C ARG A 44 2.58 14.94 -8.38
N SER A 45 2.37 16.23 -8.28
CA SER A 45 1.62 16.88 -7.21
C SER A 45 0.15 16.54 -7.34
N VAL A 46 -0.43 15.87 -6.35
CA VAL A 46 -1.89 15.86 -6.15
C VAL A 46 -2.19 16.88 -5.07
N THR A 47 -3.06 17.85 -5.37
CA THR A 47 -3.59 18.76 -4.35
C THR A 47 -4.53 17.96 -3.45
N GLY A 48 -4.10 17.74 -2.22
CA GLY A 48 -4.89 17.11 -1.16
C GLY A 48 -5.81 18.09 -0.44
N VAL A 49 -6.37 17.64 0.67
CA VAL A 49 -7.24 18.44 1.56
C VAL A 49 -6.45 19.65 2.07
N GLY A 50 -7.06 20.85 2.03
CA GLY A 50 -6.51 22.05 2.66
C GLY A 50 -5.38 22.77 1.90
N GLY A 51 -5.10 22.42 0.65
CA GLY A 51 -4.01 23.05 -0.12
C GLY A 51 -2.65 22.37 0.05
N VAL A 52 -2.62 21.21 0.68
CA VAL A 52 -1.43 20.36 0.83
C VAL A 52 -1.10 19.68 -0.50
N GLU A 53 0.15 19.79 -0.96
CA GLU A 53 0.68 19.09 -2.12
C GLU A 53 1.33 17.78 -1.69
N ILE A 54 0.94 16.65 -2.30
CA ILE A 54 1.61 15.37 -2.04
C ILE A 54 2.68 15.10 -3.10
N ARG A 55 3.92 14.84 -2.67
CA ARG A 55 5.11 14.59 -3.51
C ARG A 55 5.70 13.22 -3.23
N ASP A 56 5.90 12.43 -4.29
CA ASP A 56 6.53 11.11 -4.19
C ASP A 56 8.05 11.19 -4.50
N ASP A 57 8.89 10.95 -3.49
CA ASP A 57 10.33 10.81 -3.63
C ASP A 57 10.74 9.34 -3.41
N ARG A 58 10.54 8.53 -4.46
CA ARG A 58 10.89 7.09 -4.45
C ARG A 58 12.37 6.81 -4.24
N GLY A 59 13.22 7.76 -4.66
CA GLY A 59 14.66 7.62 -4.50
C GLY A 59 15.03 7.64 -3.02
N ALA A 60 14.40 8.55 -2.28
CA ALA A 60 14.53 8.63 -0.84
C ALA A 60 13.64 7.66 -0.04
N GLY A 61 12.64 7.05 -0.67
CA GLY A 61 11.69 6.16 0.02
C GLY A 61 10.71 6.92 0.90
N ARG A 62 10.22 8.07 0.43
CA ARG A 62 9.24 8.88 1.18
C ARG A 62 8.19 9.52 0.28
N LEU A 63 6.97 9.58 0.81
CA LEU A 63 5.86 10.34 0.26
C LEU A 63 5.62 11.53 1.19
N GLU A 64 5.80 12.75 0.69
CA GLU A 64 5.80 13.98 1.48
C GLU A 64 4.51 14.77 1.25
N ALA A 65 3.95 15.30 2.32
CA ALA A 65 2.90 16.31 2.30
C ALA A 65 3.55 17.68 2.49
N VAL A 66 3.32 18.59 1.55
CA VAL A 66 3.92 19.92 1.51
C VAL A 66 2.85 20.99 1.60
N GLU A 67 2.93 21.87 2.60
CA GLU A 67 2.05 23.03 2.77
C GLU A 67 2.92 24.28 2.85
N GLY A 68 2.62 25.32 2.09
CA GLY A 68 3.42 26.56 2.10
C GLY A 68 4.89 26.41 1.67
N GLY A 69 5.27 25.29 1.06
CA GLY A 69 6.65 24.96 0.69
C GLY A 69 7.42 24.14 1.72
N GLU A 70 6.82 23.85 2.88
CA GLU A 70 7.43 23.06 3.95
C GLU A 70 6.82 21.65 4.01
N VAL A 71 7.64 20.65 4.35
CA VAL A 71 7.16 19.29 4.57
C VAL A 71 6.46 19.24 5.93
N VAL A 72 5.15 19.05 5.92
CA VAL A 72 4.29 19.01 7.11
C VAL A 72 3.89 17.60 7.52
N GLY A 73 4.22 16.61 6.68
CA GLY A 73 4.07 15.20 7.01
C GLY A 73 4.71 14.31 5.96
N ARG A 74 4.98 13.06 6.32
CA ARG A 74 5.54 12.07 5.41
C ARG A 74 5.14 10.65 5.74
N ILE A 75 5.11 9.79 4.72
CA ILE A 75 5.15 8.34 4.85
C ILE A 75 6.53 7.88 4.40
N GLU A 76 7.24 7.18 5.27
CA GLU A 76 8.45 6.45 4.91
C GLU A 76 8.06 5.06 4.42
N TYR A 77 8.60 4.68 3.27
CA TYR A 77 8.29 3.42 2.62
C TYR A 77 9.48 2.90 1.81
N PHE A 78 9.44 1.60 1.52
CA PHE A 78 10.34 1.00 0.54
C PHE A 78 9.58 0.26 -0.54
N VAL A 79 10.29 -0.03 -1.61
CA VAL A 79 9.82 -0.80 -2.75
C VAL A 79 10.30 -2.23 -2.57
N LEU A 80 9.35 -3.16 -2.50
CA LEU A 80 9.59 -4.60 -2.54
C LEU A 80 9.44 -5.10 -3.97
N GLU A 81 10.39 -5.93 -4.44
CA GLU A 81 10.35 -6.52 -5.79
C GLU A 81 9.86 -7.97 -5.80
N GLU A 82 10.18 -8.71 -4.73
CA GLU A 82 9.83 -10.12 -4.56
C GLU A 82 9.07 -10.34 -3.26
N PRO A 83 8.05 -11.22 -3.25
CA PRO A 83 7.62 -12.13 -4.32
C PRO A 83 6.83 -11.43 -5.46
N ALA A 84 6.40 -10.19 -5.25
CA ALA A 84 5.83 -9.34 -6.29
C ALA A 84 6.06 -7.85 -5.96
N PRO A 85 5.98 -6.95 -6.95
CA PRO A 85 6.07 -5.51 -6.74
C PRO A 85 5.07 -4.98 -5.71
N ALA A 86 5.57 -4.32 -4.67
CA ALA A 86 4.74 -3.66 -3.67
C ALA A 86 5.38 -2.41 -3.08
N LEU A 87 4.54 -1.45 -2.67
CA LEU A 87 4.92 -0.34 -1.80
C LEU A 87 4.72 -0.76 -0.33
N VAL A 88 5.75 -0.59 0.48
CA VAL A 88 5.76 -1.02 1.88
C VAL A 88 5.90 0.21 2.78
N PRO A 89 4.79 0.84 3.22
CA PRO A 89 4.86 1.93 4.19
C PRO A 89 5.19 1.38 5.58
N VAL A 90 6.23 1.95 6.20
CA VAL A 90 6.76 1.50 7.50
C VAL A 90 6.49 2.52 8.60
N HIS A 91 6.50 3.80 8.28
CA HIS A 91 6.30 4.86 9.26
C HIS A 91 5.53 6.03 8.66
N THR A 92 4.79 6.74 9.49
CA THR A 92 4.00 7.93 9.10
C THR A 92 4.15 8.98 10.18
N VAL A 93 4.56 10.18 9.79
CA VAL A 93 4.78 11.33 10.68
C VAL A 93 4.01 12.52 10.12
N VAL A 94 3.39 13.29 11.00
CA VAL A 94 2.83 14.62 10.70
C VAL A 94 3.39 15.56 11.75
N GLU A 95 3.80 16.75 11.32
CA GLU A 95 4.32 17.75 12.24
C GLU A 95 3.24 18.11 13.29
N PRO A 96 3.57 18.25 14.58
CA PRO A 96 2.58 18.47 15.64
C PRO A 96 1.63 19.64 15.39
N ALA A 97 2.14 20.73 14.78
CA ALA A 97 1.35 21.91 14.41
C ALA A 97 0.32 21.66 13.28
N HIS A 98 0.41 20.50 12.62
CA HIS A 98 -0.41 20.10 11.48
C HIS A 98 -1.27 18.87 11.76
N GLU A 99 -1.24 18.35 13.00
CA GLU A 99 -2.12 17.28 13.44
C GLU A 99 -3.61 17.67 13.37
N GLY A 100 -4.50 16.68 13.27
CA GLY A 100 -5.94 16.89 13.18
C GLY A 100 -6.44 17.43 11.82
N LYS A 101 -5.56 17.87 10.93
CA LYS A 101 -5.91 18.38 9.58
C LYS A 101 -6.18 17.29 8.52
N GLY A 102 -6.06 16.01 8.90
CA GLY A 102 -6.27 14.87 7.98
C GLY A 102 -5.10 14.55 7.05
N ILE A 103 -3.92 15.17 7.24
CA ILE A 103 -2.74 14.99 6.37
C ILE A 103 -2.29 13.53 6.27
N ALA A 104 -2.18 12.83 7.40
CA ALA A 104 -1.78 11.42 7.40
C ALA A 104 -2.74 10.53 6.59
N GLY A 105 -4.04 10.84 6.61
CA GLY A 105 -5.05 10.15 5.81
C GLY A 105 -4.92 10.46 4.32
N ALA A 106 -4.62 11.72 3.98
CA ALA A 106 -4.36 12.12 2.60
C ALA A 106 -3.11 11.43 2.03
N LEU A 107 -2.03 11.33 2.83
CA LEU A 107 -0.83 10.58 2.47
C LEU A 107 -1.13 9.09 2.24
N ALA A 108 -1.88 8.45 3.15
CA ALA A 108 -2.25 7.04 3.00
C ALA A 108 -3.09 6.81 1.74
N ARG A 109 -4.10 7.66 1.51
CA ARG A 109 -4.93 7.63 0.30
C ARG A 109 -4.09 7.74 -0.97
N GLU A 110 -3.16 8.70 -1.02
CA GLU A 110 -2.33 8.90 -2.20
C GLU A 110 -1.33 7.76 -2.40
N LEU A 111 -0.80 7.15 -1.33
CA LEU A 111 0.03 5.95 -1.42
C LEU A 111 -0.71 4.79 -2.10
N TYR A 112 -1.95 4.51 -1.68
CA TYR A 112 -2.80 3.50 -2.33
C TYR A 112 -3.19 3.90 -3.75
N GLY A 113 -3.46 5.19 -3.99
CA GLY A 113 -3.72 5.74 -5.33
C GLY A 113 -2.53 5.55 -6.28
N LEU A 114 -1.30 5.79 -5.82
CA LEU A 114 -0.06 5.52 -6.56
C LEU A 114 0.04 4.04 -6.91
N ALA A 115 -0.13 3.16 -5.92
CA ALA A 115 -0.07 1.71 -6.12
C ALA A 115 -1.12 1.23 -7.13
N ALA A 116 -2.36 1.72 -7.02
CA ALA A 116 -3.45 1.38 -7.93
C ALA A 116 -3.19 1.84 -9.37
N ARG A 117 -2.69 3.06 -9.57
CA ARG A 117 -2.33 3.59 -10.90
C ARG A 117 -1.19 2.82 -11.56
N GLU A 118 -0.34 2.21 -10.75
CA GLU A 118 0.82 1.44 -11.22
C GLU A 118 0.57 -0.06 -11.30
N GLY A 119 -0.58 -0.52 -10.80
CA GLY A 119 -0.92 -1.93 -10.76
C GLY A 119 -0.02 -2.74 -9.82
N VAL A 120 0.50 -2.11 -8.76
CA VAL A 120 1.29 -2.77 -7.71
C VAL A 120 0.50 -2.86 -6.41
N ALA A 121 0.90 -3.77 -5.52
CA ALA A 121 0.26 -3.93 -4.23
C ALA A 121 0.79 -2.92 -3.19
N VAL A 122 0.05 -2.75 -2.09
CA VAL A 122 0.56 -2.13 -0.87
C VAL A 122 0.61 -3.19 0.21
N ALA A 123 1.76 -3.32 0.88
CA ALA A 123 1.96 -4.22 2.00
C ALA A 123 2.31 -3.41 3.25
N PRO A 124 1.31 -2.87 3.98
CA PRO A 124 1.57 -1.91 5.05
C PRO A 124 2.13 -2.59 6.30
N LEU A 125 3.26 -2.09 6.79
CA LEU A 125 3.82 -2.45 8.11
C LEU A 125 3.54 -1.35 9.15
N CYS A 126 3.35 -0.11 8.71
CA CYS A 126 2.98 0.99 9.57
C CYS A 126 1.60 0.76 10.22
N PRO A 127 1.49 0.75 11.56
CA PRO A 127 0.20 0.56 12.25
C PRO A 127 -0.86 1.60 11.89
N TYR A 128 -0.43 2.84 11.60
CA TYR A 128 -1.33 3.89 11.14
C TYR A 128 -1.97 3.52 9.80
N VAL A 129 -1.15 3.15 8.81
CA VAL A 129 -1.63 2.80 7.46
C VAL A 129 -2.50 1.53 7.49
N VAL A 130 -2.15 0.54 8.32
CA VAL A 130 -2.98 -0.66 8.54
C VAL A 130 -4.37 -0.26 9.05
N ARG A 131 -4.44 0.61 10.07
CA ARG A 131 -5.71 1.10 10.64
C ARG A 131 -6.49 1.98 9.65
N TRP A 132 -5.79 2.77 8.84
CA TRP A 132 -6.41 3.57 7.80
C TRP A 132 -7.06 2.67 6.75
N ALA A 133 -6.32 1.67 6.26
CA ALA A 133 -6.79 0.70 5.26
C ALA A 133 -8.02 -0.07 5.73
N SER A 134 -8.06 -0.50 7.00
CA SER A 134 -9.23 -1.20 7.55
C SER A 134 -10.50 -0.35 7.58
N ARG A 135 -10.37 0.99 7.56
CA ARG A 135 -11.49 1.94 7.53
C ARG A 135 -11.91 2.34 6.12
N HIS A 136 -11.09 2.03 5.10
CA HIS A 136 -11.30 2.42 3.70
C HIS A 136 -11.10 1.22 2.75
N PRO A 137 -11.83 0.10 2.94
CA PRO A 137 -11.61 -1.14 2.18
C PRO A 137 -11.84 -1.01 0.66
N GLU A 138 -12.58 0.01 0.22
CA GLU A 138 -12.82 0.34 -1.17
C GLU A 138 -11.63 1.04 -1.85
N GLU A 139 -10.81 1.74 -1.08
CA GLU A 139 -9.60 2.44 -1.55
C GLU A 139 -8.32 1.64 -1.27
N ALA A 140 -8.33 0.93 -0.14
CA ALA A 140 -7.24 0.13 0.36
C ALA A 140 -7.61 -1.35 0.37
N PRO A 141 -7.47 -2.03 -0.78
CA PRO A 141 -7.68 -3.47 -0.82
C PRO A 141 -6.67 -4.19 0.09
N PRO A 142 -7.05 -5.35 0.66
CA PRO A 142 -6.22 -6.07 1.62
C PRO A 142 -4.89 -6.51 0.99
N ALA A 143 -3.83 -6.43 1.79
CA ALA A 143 -2.50 -6.89 1.39
C ALA A 143 -2.43 -8.42 1.37
N ASP A 144 -1.65 -8.96 0.43
CA ASP A 144 -1.33 -10.39 0.42
C ASP A 144 -0.45 -10.73 1.64
N PRO A 145 -0.82 -11.74 2.46
CA PRO A 145 0.01 -12.18 3.58
C PRO A 145 1.45 -12.55 3.20
N GLU A 146 1.69 -13.02 1.98
CA GLU A 146 3.04 -13.33 1.50
C GLU A 146 3.89 -12.06 1.34
N LEU A 147 3.30 -10.99 0.81
CA LEU A 147 3.97 -9.69 0.69
C LEU A 147 4.25 -9.08 2.06
N LEU A 148 3.33 -9.22 3.03
CA LEU A 148 3.57 -8.77 4.41
C LEU A 148 4.74 -9.50 5.06
N ARG A 149 4.83 -10.83 4.89
CA ARG A 149 5.97 -11.61 5.39
C ARG A 149 7.28 -11.21 4.72
N ALA A 150 7.27 -11.00 3.40
CA ALA A 150 8.45 -10.57 2.67
C ALA A 150 8.90 -9.15 3.07
N ALA A 151 7.95 -8.23 3.26
CA ALA A 151 8.20 -6.90 3.77
C ALA A 151 8.84 -6.92 5.17
N GLN A 152 8.33 -7.74 6.09
CA GLN A 152 8.92 -7.88 7.42
C GLN A 152 10.35 -8.42 7.38
N ARG A 153 10.62 -9.45 6.56
CA ARG A 153 11.99 -9.96 6.37
C ARG A 153 12.92 -8.89 5.84
N TRP A 154 12.49 -8.16 4.81
CA TRP A 154 13.28 -7.08 4.22
C TRP A 154 13.66 -6.02 5.25
N LEU A 155 12.71 -5.62 6.11
CA LEU A 155 12.96 -4.62 7.16
C LEU A 155 13.98 -5.11 8.20
N VAL A 156 13.92 -6.39 8.58
CA VAL A 156 14.89 -7.01 9.50
C VAL A 156 16.29 -7.07 8.88
N GLU A 157 16.39 -7.28 7.57
CA GLU A 157 17.65 -7.34 6.83
C GLU A 157 18.27 -5.95 6.58
N HIS A 158 17.48 -4.88 6.65
CA HIS A 158 17.90 -3.49 6.38
C HIS A 158 17.51 -2.54 7.54
N PRO A 159 17.99 -2.80 8.76
CA PRO A 159 17.59 -2.03 9.96
C PRO A 159 18.03 -0.56 9.92
N GLU A 160 19.06 -0.21 9.15
CA GLU A 160 19.58 1.16 9.02
C GLU A 160 18.76 2.05 8.07
N ARG A 161 17.75 1.47 7.41
CA ARG A 161 16.94 2.16 6.41
C ARG A 161 15.98 3.19 7.04
N PHE A 162 15.58 3.02 8.30
CA PHE A 162 14.55 3.80 8.99
C PHE A 162 14.87 4.00 10.47
#